data_AF-A0A7W0H3A9-F1
#
_entry.id   AF-A0A7W0H3A9-F1
#
_cell.length_a   1.000
_cell.length_b   1.000
_cell.length_c   1.000
_cell.angle_alpha   90.00
_cell.angle_beta   90.00
_cell.angle_gamma   90.00
#
_symmetry.space_group_name_H-M   'P 1'
#
loop_
_entity.id
_entity.type
_entity.pdbx_description
1 polymer ?
#
loop_
_entity_poly.entity_id
_entity_poly.type
_entity_poly.pdbx_seq_one_letter_code
_entity_poly.pdbx_strand_id
1 'polypeptide(L)'
;MADLGIRRAAALAAAVAALLAAGCGSNDAQDKANELRNEATDAAQQIRDQASELQKEIDQGASESEIRRKLRKLQREARGKGEDAQREAEKLLKELEKQLP
;
A
#
# COMPACT_ATOMS: atom_id res chain seq x y z
N MET A 1 2.81 -4.56 -15.03
CA MET A 1 3.53 -3.43 -14.41
C MET A 1 2.95 -2.97 -13.05
N ALA A 2 1.79 -3.47 -12.58
CA ALA A 2 1.26 -3.12 -11.24
C ALA A 2 2.12 -3.68 -10.07
N ASP A 3 2.93 -4.70 -10.33
CA ASP A 3 3.82 -5.34 -9.35
C ASP A 3 4.89 -4.44 -8.76
N LEU A 4 5.34 -3.39 -9.46
CA LEU A 4 6.54 -2.67 -9.04
C LEU A 4 6.29 -1.73 -7.84
N GLY A 5 5.11 -1.10 -7.77
CA GLY A 5 4.78 -0.14 -6.71
C GLY A 5 4.54 -0.81 -5.36
N ILE A 6 3.79 -1.92 -5.35
CA ILE A 6 3.46 -2.67 -4.13
C ILE A 6 4.72 -3.34 -3.57
N ARG A 7 5.58 -3.91 -4.43
CA ARG A 7 6.85 -4.52 -4.00
C ARG A 7 7.81 -3.49 -3.40
N ARG A 8 7.86 -2.27 -3.96
CA ARG A 8 8.69 -1.18 -3.42
C ARG A 8 8.15 -0.67 -2.10
N ALA A 9 6.83 -0.46 -1.98
CA ALA A 9 6.20 -0.06 -0.73
C ALA A 9 6.46 -1.10 0.39
N ALA A 10 6.33 -2.40 0.09
CA ALA A 10 6.62 -3.47 1.05
C ALA A 10 8.11 -3.49 1.48
N ALA A 11 9.04 -3.27 0.54
CA ALA A 11 10.47 -3.18 0.86
C ALA A 11 10.81 -1.96 1.73
N LEU A 12 10.20 -0.81 1.45
CA LEU A 12 10.40 0.41 2.24
C LEU A 12 9.80 0.26 3.65
N ALA A 13 8.59 -0.31 3.77
CA ALA A 13 7.99 -0.61 5.06
C ALA A 13 8.84 -1.59 5.90
N ALA A 14 9.45 -2.59 5.25
CA ALA A 14 10.38 -3.50 5.92
C ALA A 14 11.66 -2.78 6.39
N ALA A 15 12.20 -1.86 5.59
CA ALA A 15 13.35 -1.05 5.97
C ALA A 15 13.04 -0.13 7.17
N VAL A 16 11.87 0.51 7.17
CA VAL A 16 11.36 1.29 8.31
C VAL A 16 11.27 0.42 9.56
N ALA A 17 10.65 -0.76 9.46
CA ALA A 17 10.49 -1.66 10.60
C ALA A 17 11.84 -2.13 11.17
N ALA A 18 12.83 -2.39 10.31
CA ALA A 18 14.17 -2.76 10.73
C ALA A 18 14.90 -1.63 11.46
N LEU A 19 14.79 -0.39 10.98
CA LEU A 19 15.35 0.81 11.63
C LEU A 19 14.73 1.07 13.02
N LEU A 20 13.42 0.88 13.15
CA LEU A 20 12.72 1.04 14.43
C LEU A 20 13.08 -0.07 15.43
N ALA A 21 13.14 -1.33 14.98
CA ALA A 21 13.49 -2.48 15.82
C ALA A 21 14.94 -2.42 16.34
N ALA A 22 15.84 -1.73 15.62
CA ALA A 22 17.21 -1.51 16.04
C ALA A 22 17.37 -0.45 17.17
N GLY A 23 16.26 0.10 17.70
CA GLY A 23 16.29 1.07 18.80
C GLY A 23 16.63 2.50 18.38
N CYS A 24 16.68 2.78 17.07
CA CYS A 24 16.86 4.14 16.53
C CYS A 24 15.54 4.93 16.40
N GLY A 25 14.41 4.36 16.82
CA GLY A 25 13.09 4.99 16.72
C GLY A 25 12.70 5.79 17.96
N SER A 26 12.46 7.09 17.80
CA SER A 26 11.64 7.88 18.71
C SER A 26 10.19 7.35 18.70
N ASN A 27 9.44 7.47 19.81
CA ASN A 27 8.03 7.03 19.88
C ASN A 27 7.20 7.54 18.68
N ASP A 28 7.43 8.78 18.25
CA ASP A 28 6.76 9.39 17.08
C ASP A 28 6.99 8.61 15.77
N ALA A 29 8.18 8.06 15.55
CA ALA A 29 8.47 7.29 14.35
C ALA A 29 7.79 5.91 14.37
N GLN A 30 7.62 5.33 15.56
CA GLN A 30 6.91 4.08 15.74
C GLN A 30 5.40 4.25 15.54
N ASP A 31 4.84 5.36 16.03
CA ASP A 31 3.42 5.71 15.83
C ASP A 31 3.11 5.94 14.34
N LYS A 32 3.92 6.74 13.63
CA LYS A 32 3.76 6.95 12.19
C LYS A 32 3.92 5.66 11.38
N ALA A 33 4.83 4.76 11.77
CA ALA A 33 4.99 3.48 11.09
C ALA A 33 3.78 2.54 11.31
N ASN A 34 3.17 2.58 12.50
CA ASN A 34 1.93 1.86 12.77
C ASN A 34 0.76 2.44 11.98
N GLU A 35 0.66 3.76 11.86
CA GLU A 35 -0.33 4.45 11.04
C GLU A 35 -0.20 4.02 9.56
N LEU A 36 1.01 4.09 9.01
CA LEU A 36 1.31 3.63 7.64
C LEU A 36 0.93 2.17 7.41
N ARG A 37 1.22 1.30 8.39
CA ARG A 37 0.86 -0.11 8.31
C ARG A 37 -0.65 -0.31 8.29
N ASN A 38 -1.38 0.43 9.11
CA ASN A 38 -2.84 0.37 9.17
C ASN A 38 -3.45 0.87 7.86
N GLU A 39 -3.02 2.02 7.36
CA GLU A 39 -3.48 2.56 6.07
C GLU A 39 -3.19 1.61 4.90
N ALA A 40 -2.00 1.02 4.85
CA ALA A 40 -1.66 0.04 3.83
C ALA A 40 -2.53 -1.21 3.92
N THR A 41 -2.89 -1.63 5.14
CA THR A 41 -3.79 -2.76 5.39
C THR A 41 -5.20 -2.46 4.92
N ASP A 42 -5.75 -1.29 5.28
CA ASP A 42 -7.08 -0.85 4.87
C ASP A 42 -7.18 -0.68 3.35
N ALA A 43 -6.15 -0.09 2.74
CA ALA A 43 -6.03 0.02 1.30
C ALA A 43 -6.07 -1.35 0.62
N ALA A 44 -5.30 -2.32 1.14
CA ALA A 44 -5.27 -3.68 0.62
C ALA A 44 -6.62 -4.41 0.79
N GLN A 45 -7.28 -4.20 1.93
CA GLN A 45 -8.60 -4.75 2.22
C GLN A 45 -9.63 -4.25 1.20
N GLN A 46 -9.68 -2.93 0.98
CA GLN A 46 -10.60 -2.32 0.00
C GLN A 46 -10.37 -2.85 -1.42
N ILE A 47 -9.11 -3.00 -1.84
CA ILE A 47 -8.80 -3.58 -3.16
C ILE A 47 -9.25 -5.04 -3.26
N ARG A 48 -9.10 -5.82 -2.18
CA ARG A 48 -9.56 -7.22 -2.13
C ARG A 48 -11.08 -7.33 -2.20
N ASP A 49 -11.80 -6.45 -1.51
CA ASP A 49 -13.26 -6.42 -1.51
C ASP A 49 -13.79 -6.08 -2.91
N GLN A 50 -13.23 -5.04 -3.54
CA GLN A 50 -13.59 -4.68 -4.92
C GLN A 50 -13.25 -5.77 -5.94
N ALA A 51 -12.12 -6.47 -5.77
CA ALA A 51 -11.77 -7.60 -6.61
C ALA A 51 -12.76 -8.77 -6.43
N SER A 52 -13.22 -9.00 -5.20
CA SER A 52 -14.20 -10.05 -4.89
C SER A 52 -15.58 -9.71 -5.45
N GLU A 53 -15.99 -8.44 -5.40
CA GLU A 53 -17.20 -7.96 -6.06
C GLU A 53 -17.12 -8.13 -7.57
N LEU A 54 -15.99 -7.75 -8.19
CA LEU A 54 -15.78 -7.94 -9.61
C LEU A 54 -15.83 -9.42 -10.02
N GLN A 55 -15.30 -10.32 -9.19
CA GLN A 55 -15.39 -11.77 -9.42
C GLN A 55 -16.85 -12.23 -9.40
N LYS A 56 -17.65 -11.79 -8.43
CA LYS A 56 -19.09 -12.12 -8.38
C LYS A 56 -19.83 -11.63 -9.62
N GLU A 57 -19.50 -10.45 -10.12
CA GLU A 57 -20.11 -9.92 -11.35
C GLU A 57 -19.74 -10.74 -12.59
N ILE A 58 -18.49 -11.22 -12.68
CA ILE A 58 -18.06 -12.15 -13.72
C ILE A 58 -18.90 -13.44 -13.64
N ASP A 59 -19.04 -14.00 -12.44
CA ASP A 59 -19.79 -15.23 -12.22
C ASP A 59 -21.29 -15.06 -12.51
N GLN A 60 -21.83 -13.84 -12.33
CA GLN A 60 -23.21 -13.47 -12.66
C GLN A 60 -23.42 -13.13 -14.15
N GLY A 61 -22.37 -13.21 -14.97
CA GLY A 61 -22.46 -13.00 -16.42
C GLY A 61 -22.52 -11.52 -16.84
N ALA A 62 -21.93 -10.62 -16.06
CA ALA A 62 -21.81 -9.22 -16.45
C ALA A 62 -21.07 -9.08 -17.80
N SER A 63 -21.38 -7.99 -18.52
CA SER A 63 -20.82 -7.77 -19.86
C SER A 63 -19.29 -7.57 -19.82
N GLU A 64 -18.59 -8.11 -20.83
CA GLU A 64 -17.12 -8.00 -20.92
C GLU A 64 -16.64 -6.53 -20.87
N SER A 65 -17.38 -5.62 -21.50
CA SER A 65 -17.07 -4.18 -21.51
C SER A 65 -17.14 -3.56 -20.11
N GLU A 66 -18.12 -3.98 -19.30
CA GLU A 66 -18.28 -3.56 -17.92
C GLU A 66 -17.17 -4.13 -17.03
N ILE A 67 -16.88 -5.43 -17.14
CA ILE A 67 -15.78 -6.09 -16.43
C ILE A 67 -14.46 -5.40 -16.76
N ARG A 68 -14.15 -5.15 -18.04
CA ARG A 68 -12.93 -4.45 -18.45
C ARG A 68 -12.87 -3.00 -17.93
N ARG A 69 -14.01 -2.31 -17.82
CA ARG A 69 -14.06 -0.96 -17.25
C ARG A 69 -13.74 -0.98 -15.76
N LYS A 70 -14.34 -1.90 -15.01
CA LYS A 70 -14.11 -2.06 -13.56
C LYS A 70 -12.71 -2.56 -13.25
N LEU A 71 -12.17 -3.51 -14.01
CA LEU A 71 -10.78 -3.98 -13.88
C LEU A 71 -9.78 -2.83 -14.05
N ARG A 72 -9.98 -1.96 -15.05
CA ARG A 72 -9.14 -0.77 -15.26
C ARG A 72 -9.26 0.25 -14.12
N LYS A 73 -10.45 0.39 -13.53
CA LYS A 73 -10.66 1.25 -12.36
C LYS A 73 -9.92 0.69 -11.15
N LEU A 74 -10.12 -0.60 -10.84
CA LEU A 74 -9.43 -1.31 -9.76
C LEU A 74 -7.91 -1.21 -9.89
N GLN A 75 -7.37 -1.41 -11.09
CA GLN A 75 -5.93 -1.29 -11.34
C GLN A 75 -5.40 0.12 -11.07
N ARG A 76 -6.15 1.17 -11.45
CA ARG A 76 -5.76 2.56 -11.17
C ARG A 76 -5.82 2.87 -9.68
N GLU A 77 -6.86 2.42 -8.98
CA GLU A 77 -7.00 2.63 -7.53
C GLU A 77 -5.91 1.89 -6.75
N ALA A 78 -5.64 0.64 -7.08
CA ALA A 78 -4.55 -0.14 -6.48
C ALA A 78 -3.19 0.54 -6.68
N ARG A 79 -2.96 1.09 -7.88
CA ARG A 79 -1.73 1.82 -8.18
C ARG A 79 -1.64 3.13 -7.38
N GLY A 80 -2.71 3.93 -7.35
CA GLY A 80 -2.73 5.20 -6.62
C GLY A 80 -2.44 5.00 -5.13
N LYS A 81 -3.19 4.08 -4.49
CA LYS A 81 -2.99 3.74 -3.08
C LYS A 81 -1.58 3.21 -2.79
N GLY A 82 -1.03 2.39 -3.69
CA GLY A 82 0.34 1.90 -3.56
C GLY A 82 1.39 3.00 -3.68
N GLU A 83 1.19 3.97 -4.59
CA GLU A 83 2.08 5.12 -4.76
C GLU A 83 2.02 6.07 -3.54
N ASP A 84 0.85 6.25 -2.93
CA ASP A 84 0.68 7.06 -1.73
C ASP A 84 1.40 6.43 -0.53
N ALA A 85 1.13 5.15 -0.25
CA ALA A 85 1.83 4.41 0.80
C ALA A 85 3.36 4.39 0.60
N GLN A 86 3.82 4.26 -0.66
CA GLN A 86 5.24 4.34 -0.99
C GLN A 86 5.82 5.72 -0.65
N ARG A 87 5.16 6.81 -1.09
CA ARG A 87 5.62 8.18 -0.84
C ARG A 87 5.75 8.50 0.64
N GLU A 88 4.83 8.02 1.46
CA GLU A 88 4.89 8.26 2.89
C GLU A 88 5.96 7.43 3.59
N ALA A 89 6.13 6.16 3.20
CA ALA A 89 7.24 5.34 3.68
C ALA A 89 8.61 5.96 3.34
N GLU A 90 8.77 6.54 2.14
CA GLU A 90 9.98 7.27 1.75
C GLU A 90 10.22 8.53 2.59
N LYS A 91 9.16 9.28 2.92
CA LYS A 91 9.28 10.44 3.82
C LYS A 91 9.75 10.01 5.20
N LEU A 92 9.15 8.95 5.75
CA LEU A 92 9.50 8.43 7.06
C LEU A 92 10.95 7.93 7.09
N LEU A 93 11.39 7.21 6.06
CA LEU A 93 12.79 6.78 5.95
C LEU A 93 13.75 7.96 5.92
N LYS A 94 13.45 9.03 5.16
CA LYS A 94 14.28 10.24 5.16
C LYS A 94 14.29 10.95 6.50
N GLU A 95 13.19 10.94 7.25
CA GLU A 95 13.14 11.49 8.60
C GLU A 95 13.99 10.67 9.57
N LEU A 96 13.96 9.34 9.47
CA LEU A 96 14.79 8.43 10.26
C LEU A 96 16.27 8.58 9.90
N GLU A 97 16.62 8.63 8.62
CA GLU A 97 18.00 8.82 8.15
C GLU A 97 18.62 10.13 8.68
N LYS A 98 17.83 11.20 8.79
CA LYS A 98 18.30 12.48 9.38
C LYS A 98 18.54 12.41 10.89
N GLN A 99 17.92 11.45 11.57
CA GLN A 99 18.09 11.23 13.01
C GLN A 99 19.22 10.25 13.31
N LEU A 100 19.75 9.56 12.29
CA LEU A 100 20.94 8.74 12.47
C LEU A 100 22.16 9.65 12.77
N PRO A 101 22.98 9.29 13.76
CA PRO A 101 24.19 10.04 14.13
C PRO A 101 25.27 10.01 13.05
#